data_AF-A0A1V4AJW2-F1
#
_entry.id   AF-A0A1V4AJW2-F1
#
_cell.length_a   1.000
_cell.length_b   1.000
_cell.length_c   1.000
_cell.angle_alpha   90.00
_cell.angle_beta   90.00
_cell.angle_gamma   90.00
#
_symmetry.space_group_name_H-M   'P 1'
#
loop_
_entity.id
_entity.type
_entity.pdbx_description
1 polymer ?
#
loop_
_entity_poly.entity_id
_entity_poly.type
_entity_poly.pdbx_seq_one_letter_code
_entity_poly.pdbx_strand_id
1 'polypeptide(L)'
;MMRLRYWSAFLAAAAQEARAAGEAKAAELRRTLDGQILEGSLYSLWRRCVRGEGPQRLQAAWSVLRAHVPGGDPSRWDEVGSFELPSETPRAFMVIDALYAALIELPRREGGEWLAAGLLRDFARSPHGRYDFLGVCPAPVAEAVADIVARTGLSGNWRPRRVVGRLPIARPVRGTVTDSTARGGDMQFLDGAGIPAGNGFYAWDRPSGRIYRISLHDRKLFFIPGF
;
A
#
# COMPACT_ATOMS: atom_id res chain seq x y z
N MET A 1 -22.34 10.59 -40.99
CA MET A 1 -21.69 9.48 -40.26
C MET A 1 -20.15 9.54 -40.27
N MET A 2 -19.50 10.09 -41.30
CA MET A 2 -18.03 10.15 -41.42
C MET A 2 -17.34 11.11 -40.42
N ARG A 3 -17.93 12.28 -40.12
CA ARG A 3 -17.36 13.28 -39.18
C ARG A 3 -17.17 12.80 -37.74
N LEU A 4 -18.02 11.90 -37.24
CA LEU A 4 -17.91 11.38 -35.86
C LEU A 4 -16.72 10.43 -35.67
N ARG A 5 -16.36 9.65 -36.69
CA ARG A 5 -15.24 8.69 -36.62
C ARG A 5 -13.86 9.37 -36.61
N TYR A 6 -13.71 10.47 -37.34
CA TYR A 6 -12.47 11.26 -37.33
C TYR A 6 -12.26 11.97 -35.99
N TRP A 7 -13.32 12.47 -35.38
CA TRP A 7 -13.25 13.14 -34.07
C TRP A 7 -12.86 12.17 -32.95
N SER A 8 -13.41 10.95 -32.93
CA SER A 8 -13.03 9.94 -31.94
C SER A 8 -11.58 9.45 -32.12
N ALA A 9 -11.11 9.31 -33.36
CA ALA A 9 -9.74 8.89 -33.64
C ALA A 9 -8.72 9.97 -33.23
N PHE A 10 -9.05 11.24 -33.47
CA PHE A 10 -8.24 12.38 -33.05
C PHE A 10 -8.12 12.46 -31.52
N LEU A 11 -9.23 12.35 -30.80
CA LEU A 11 -9.22 12.34 -29.32
C LEU A 11 -8.43 11.16 -28.75
N ALA A 12 -8.53 9.98 -29.38
CA ALA A 12 -7.74 8.81 -28.97
C ALA A 12 -6.24 9.02 -29.18
N ALA A 13 -5.84 9.58 -30.33
CA ALA A 13 -4.44 9.91 -30.60
C ALA A 13 -3.89 10.95 -29.62
N ALA A 14 -4.64 12.03 -29.36
CA ALA A 14 -4.25 13.06 -28.40
C ALA A 14 -4.13 12.49 -26.96
N ALA A 15 -5.02 11.60 -26.54
CA ALA A 15 -4.93 10.94 -25.24
C ALA A 15 -3.70 10.02 -25.14
N GLN A 16 -3.33 9.35 -26.23
CA GLN A 16 -2.15 8.49 -26.28
C GLN A 16 -0.84 9.30 -26.25
N GLU A 17 -0.79 10.44 -26.93
CA GLU A 17 0.33 11.38 -26.87
C GLU A 17 0.50 11.97 -25.45
N ALA A 18 -0.60 12.42 -24.84
CA ALA A 18 -0.60 12.93 -23.46
C ALA A 18 -0.10 11.88 -22.46
N ARG A 19 -0.52 10.62 -22.65
CA ARG A 19 -0.02 9.49 -21.86
C ARG A 19 1.47 9.25 -22.06
N ALA A 20 1.95 9.22 -23.30
CA ALA A 20 3.37 9.00 -23.59
C ALA A 20 4.25 10.11 -22.98
N ALA A 21 3.81 11.38 -23.09
CA ALA A 21 4.49 12.51 -22.47
C ALA A 21 4.50 12.40 -20.94
N GLY A 22 3.37 12.00 -20.34
CA GLY A 22 3.26 11.75 -18.90
C GLY A 22 4.17 10.63 -18.40
N GLU A 23 4.21 9.51 -19.11
CA GLU A 23 5.09 8.38 -18.81
C GLU A 23 6.58 8.75 -18.95
N ALA A 24 6.95 9.60 -19.91
CA ALA A 24 8.31 10.13 -20.04
C ALA A 24 8.72 10.99 -18.83
N LYS A 25 7.84 11.89 -18.37
CA LYS A 25 8.06 12.70 -17.15
C LYS A 25 8.13 11.82 -15.90
N ALA A 26 7.30 10.79 -15.80
CA ALA A 26 7.37 9.81 -14.72
C ALA A 26 8.72 9.08 -14.68
N ALA A 27 9.27 8.71 -15.84
CA ALA A 27 10.57 8.06 -15.94
C ALA A 27 11.73 9.00 -15.52
N GLU A 28 11.63 10.29 -15.84
CA GLU A 28 12.58 11.29 -15.33
C GLU A 28 12.47 11.48 -13.82
N LEU A 29 11.26 11.66 -13.29
CA LEU A 29 11.04 11.78 -11.85
C LEU A 29 11.55 10.54 -11.11
N ARG A 30 11.30 9.34 -11.65
CA ARG A 30 11.82 8.08 -11.10
C ARG A 30 13.35 8.10 -11.02
N ARG A 31 14.05 8.48 -12.09
CA ARG A 31 15.52 8.57 -12.09
C ARG A 31 16.02 9.55 -11.03
N THR A 32 15.35 10.68 -10.87
CA THR A 32 15.67 11.66 -9.83
C THR A 32 15.53 11.07 -8.42
N LEU A 33 14.39 10.41 -8.14
CA LEU A 33 14.14 9.79 -6.84
C LEU A 33 15.10 8.62 -6.55
N ASP A 34 15.39 7.81 -7.57
CA ASP A 34 16.36 6.70 -7.51
C ASP A 34 17.79 7.20 -7.28
N GLY A 35 18.13 8.43 -7.72
CA GLY A 35 19.42 9.08 -7.44
C GLY A 35 19.52 9.71 -6.04
N GLN A 36 18.44 9.73 -5.27
CA GLN A 36 18.36 10.39 -3.96
C GLN A 36 18.05 9.43 -2.80
N ILE A 37 18.17 8.11 -3.04
CA ILE A 37 17.83 7.08 -2.06
C ILE A 37 18.55 7.31 -0.73
N LEU A 38 17.77 7.32 0.33
CA LEU A 38 18.26 7.49 1.69
C LEU A 38 18.65 6.13 2.25
N GLU A 39 19.83 6.07 2.86
CA GLU A 39 20.26 4.91 3.63
C GLU A 39 19.58 4.88 5.00
N GLY A 40 19.32 3.67 5.50
CA GLY A 40 18.77 3.47 6.84
C GLY A 40 17.99 2.16 6.99
N SER A 41 17.72 1.82 8.25
CA SER A 41 16.81 0.71 8.56
C SER A 41 15.38 1.02 8.12
N LEU A 42 14.58 -0.02 7.92
CA LEU A 42 13.16 0.12 7.58
C LEU A 42 12.44 1.02 8.59
N TYR A 43 12.69 0.81 9.89
CA TYR A 43 12.09 1.61 10.94
C TYR A 43 12.44 3.11 10.84
N SER A 44 13.71 3.44 10.60
CA SER A 44 14.14 4.85 10.57
C SER A 44 13.57 5.59 9.35
N LEU A 45 13.52 4.92 8.20
CA LEU A 45 12.92 5.47 6.98
C LEU A 45 11.38 5.56 7.10
N TRP A 46 10.72 4.53 7.61
CA TRP A 46 9.28 4.55 7.88
C TRP A 46 8.90 5.69 8.84
N ARG A 47 9.68 5.92 9.91
CA ARG A 47 9.46 7.04 10.83
C ARG A 47 9.54 8.40 10.14
N ARG A 48 10.41 8.54 9.12
CA ARG A 48 10.47 9.74 8.27
C ARG A 48 9.27 9.84 7.32
N CYS A 49 8.74 8.71 6.83
CA CYS A 49 7.47 8.71 6.06
C CYS A 49 6.32 9.25 6.91
N VAL A 50 6.20 8.79 8.16
CA VAL A 50 5.10 9.16 9.05
C VAL A 50 5.21 10.61 9.55
N ARG A 51 6.42 11.08 9.86
CA ARG A 51 6.64 12.39 10.49
C ARG A 51 7.05 13.49 9.52
N GLY A 52 7.60 13.13 8.36
CA GLY A 52 8.03 14.08 7.36
C GLY A 52 6.85 14.72 6.64
N GLU A 53 7.16 15.76 5.87
CA GLU A 53 6.19 16.51 5.08
C GLU A 53 6.64 16.60 3.62
N GLY A 54 5.67 16.60 2.71
CA GLY A 54 5.87 16.85 1.28
C GLY A 54 7.07 16.08 0.68
N PRO A 55 8.10 16.78 0.16
CA PRO A 55 9.27 16.15 -0.45
C PRO A 55 10.03 15.17 0.46
N GLN A 56 10.15 15.48 1.75
CA GLN A 56 10.90 14.63 2.69
C GLN A 56 10.17 13.31 2.94
N ARG A 57 8.84 13.39 3.06
CA ARG A 57 7.97 12.21 3.16
C ARG A 57 8.09 11.33 1.92
N LEU A 58 8.00 11.94 0.74
CA LEU A 58 8.13 11.22 -0.53
C LEU A 58 9.49 10.54 -0.66
N GLN A 59 10.58 11.23 -0.33
CA GLN A 59 11.92 10.68 -0.44
C GLN A 59 12.12 9.48 0.49
N ALA A 60 11.65 9.58 1.73
CA ALA A 60 11.69 8.47 2.67
C ALA A 60 10.84 7.28 2.19
N ALA A 61 9.62 7.54 1.71
CA ALA A 61 8.72 6.53 1.17
C ALA A 61 9.34 5.79 -0.02
N TRP A 62 9.89 6.55 -0.96
CA TRP A 62 10.57 5.99 -2.13
C TRP A 62 11.79 5.13 -1.72
N SER A 63 12.55 5.59 -0.74
CA SER A 63 13.70 4.84 -0.21
C SER A 63 13.29 3.53 0.45
N VAL A 64 12.18 3.50 1.21
CA VAL A 64 11.62 2.25 1.74
C VAL A 64 11.27 1.28 0.61
N LEU A 65 10.53 1.76 -0.40
CA LEU A 65 10.09 0.92 -1.51
C LEU A 65 11.27 0.34 -2.29
N ARG A 66 12.34 1.11 -2.52
CA ARG A 66 13.49 0.68 -3.31
C ARG A 66 14.46 -0.21 -2.54
N ALA A 67 14.70 0.08 -1.26
CA ALA A 67 15.72 -0.61 -0.47
C ALA A 67 15.19 -1.85 0.27
N HIS A 68 13.90 -1.88 0.64
CA HIS A 68 13.37 -2.92 1.53
C HIS A 68 12.35 -3.85 0.86
N VAL A 69 11.76 -3.46 -0.27
CA VAL A 69 10.88 -4.35 -1.04
C VAL A 69 11.71 -5.12 -2.08
N PRO A 70 11.56 -6.46 -2.21
CA PRO A 70 12.36 -7.25 -3.14
C PRO A 70 12.32 -6.70 -4.58
N GLY A 71 13.50 -6.37 -5.11
CA GLY A 71 13.65 -5.76 -6.44
C GLY A 71 13.01 -4.37 -6.60
N GLY A 72 12.56 -3.76 -5.50
CA GLY A 72 11.73 -2.56 -5.52
C GLY A 72 10.38 -2.74 -6.21
N ASP A 73 9.88 -3.97 -6.28
CA ASP A 73 8.60 -4.33 -6.90
C ASP A 73 7.47 -4.33 -5.86
N PRO A 74 6.53 -3.36 -5.90
CA PRO A 74 5.45 -3.27 -4.92
C PRO A 74 4.55 -4.50 -4.87
N SER A 75 4.51 -5.34 -5.91
CA SER A 75 3.71 -6.57 -5.89
C SER A 75 4.24 -7.61 -4.89
N ARG A 76 5.49 -7.47 -4.45
CA ARG A 76 6.21 -8.39 -3.53
C ARG A 76 6.34 -7.83 -2.10
N TRP A 77 5.47 -6.89 -1.74
CA TRP A 77 5.50 -6.21 -0.43
C TRP A 77 5.32 -7.19 0.76
N ASP A 78 4.62 -8.28 0.55
CA ASP A 78 4.31 -9.33 1.53
C ASP A 78 5.50 -10.24 1.82
N GLU A 79 6.52 -10.26 0.96
CA GLU A 79 7.81 -10.91 1.23
C GLU A 79 8.63 -10.16 2.29
N VAL A 80 8.30 -8.89 2.60
CA VAL A 80 8.91 -8.11 3.70
C VAL A 80 8.28 -8.46 5.06
N GLY A 81 7.74 -9.66 5.18
CA GLY A 81 7.12 -10.17 6.40
C GLY A 81 8.06 -10.14 7.61
N SER A 82 7.53 -10.57 8.76
CA SER A 82 8.11 -10.46 10.11
C SER A 82 7.84 -9.13 10.81
N PHE A 83 8.31 -9.03 12.05
CA PHE A 83 8.05 -7.92 12.95
C PHE A 83 9.34 -7.17 13.26
N GLU A 84 9.23 -5.84 13.31
CA GLU A 84 10.32 -4.95 13.70
C GLU A 84 10.46 -4.93 15.22
N LEU A 85 11.55 -5.50 15.72
CA LEU A 85 11.88 -5.54 17.14
C LEU A 85 12.58 -4.24 17.60
N PRO A 86 12.42 -3.84 18.88
CA PRO A 86 11.65 -4.50 19.93
C PRO A 86 10.16 -4.10 19.94
N SER A 87 9.73 -3.22 19.04
CA SER A 87 8.35 -2.68 19.06
C SER A 87 7.27 -3.70 18.66
N GLU A 88 7.68 -4.81 18.05
CA GLU A 88 6.78 -5.81 17.46
C GLU A 88 5.77 -5.16 16.51
N THR A 89 6.25 -4.32 15.60
CA THR A 89 5.41 -3.71 14.56
C THR A 89 5.55 -4.51 13.27
N PRO A 90 4.46 -4.91 12.58
CA PRO A 90 4.57 -5.62 11.31
C PRO A 90 5.38 -4.83 10.29
N ARG A 91 6.47 -5.41 9.78
CA ARG A 91 7.34 -4.76 8.78
C ARG A 91 6.60 -4.52 7.47
N ALA A 92 5.76 -5.47 7.08
CA ALA A 92 4.93 -5.33 5.90
C ALA A 92 4.02 -4.08 5.98
N PHE A 93 3.46 -3.76 7.16
CA PHE A 93 2.64 -2.56 7.32
C PHE A 93 3.47 -1.28 7.20
N MET A 94 4.74 -1.28 7.62
CA MET A 94 5.63 -0.13 7.42
C MET A 94 5.88 0.14 5.93
N VAL A 95 6.05 -0.94 5.14
CA VAL A 95 6.16 -0.85 3.69
C VAL A 95 4.87 -0.32 3.07
N ILE A 96 3.71 -0.79 3.54
CA ILE A 96 2.41 -0.27 3.07
C ILE A 96 2.25 1.22 3.42
N ASP A 97 2.63 1.66 4.61
CA ASP A 97 2.62 3.08 4.97
C ASP A 97 3.51 3.92 4.04
N ALA A 98 4.69 3.40 3.67
CA ALA A 98 5.55 4.04 2.68
C ALA A 98 4.90 4.08 1.29
N LEU A 99 4.26 2.99 0.84
CA LEU A 99 3.52 2.98 -0.42
C LEU A 99 2.40 4.05 -0.40
N TYR A 100 1.61 4.11 0.67
CA TYR A 100 0.55 5.11 0.82
C TYR A 100 1.08 6.53 0.82
N ALA A 101 2.19 6.78 1.52
CA ALA A 101 2.86 8.07 1.48
C ALA A 101 3.32 8.43 0.05
N ALA A 102 3.87 7.48 -0.70
CA ALA A 102 4.24 7.70 -2.10
C ALA A 102 3.02 8.02 -2.97
N LEU A 103 1.92 7.26 -2.86
CA LEU A 103 0.69 7.49 -3.61
C LEU A 103 0.06 8.87 -3.32
N ILE A 104 0.17 9.36 -2.08
CA ILE A 104 -0.34 10.67 -1.68
C ILE A 104 0.54 11.81 -2.20
N GLU A 105 1.87 11.65 -2.14
CA GLU A 105 2.80 12.75 -2.42
C GLU A 105 3.21 12.84 -3.89
N LEU A 106 3.26 11.72 -4.63
CA LEU A 106 3.69 11.69 -6.04
C LEU A 106 2.84 12.61 -6.94
N PRO A 107 1.49 12.61 -6.92
CA PRO A 107 0.68 13.45 -7.80
C PRO A 107 0.88 14.97 -7.63
N ARG A 108 1.64 15.39 -6.62
CA ARG A 108 2.03 16.79 -6.38
C ARG A 108 3.31 17.19 -7.12
N ARG A 109 3.95 16.25 -7.82
CA ARG A 109 5.17 16.43 -8.61
C ARG A 109 4.83 16.27 -10.09
N GLU A 110 5.56 16.98 -10.93
CA GLU A 110 5.41 16.84 -12.38
C GLU A 110 5.73 15.40 -12.82
N GLY A 111 4.80 14.77 -13.56
CA GLY A 111 4.89 13.36 -13.97
C GLY A 111 4.63 12.36 -12.85
N GLY A 112 4.37 12.81 -11.63
CA GLY A 112 4.21 11.95 -10.47
C GLY A 112 2.88 11.20 -10.45
N GLU A 113 1.81 11.74 -11.05
CA GLU A 113 0.54 11.04 -11.23
C GLU A 113 0.70 9.76 -12.07
N TRP A 114 1.52 9.81 -13.12
CA TRP A 114 1.82 8.66 -13.97
C TRP A 114 2.72 7.65 -13.26
N LEU A 115 3.70 8.12 -12.48
CA LEU A 115 4.54 7.25 -11.66
C LEU A 115 3.71 6.54 -10.56
N ALA A 116 2.79 7.27 -9.93
CA ALA A 116 1.88 6.74 -8.93
C ALA A 116 0.90 5.73 -9.54
N ALA A 117 0.38 5.99 -10.74
CA ALA A 117 -0.46 5.02 -11.46
C ALA A 117 0.30 3.73 -11.77
N GLY A 118 1.60 3.81 -12.11
CA GLY A 118 2.47 2.64 -12.25
C GLY A 118 2.59 1.84 -10.95
N LEU A 119 2.97 2.51 -9.85
CA LEU A 119 3.06 1.88 -8.53
C LEU A 119 1.74 1.22 -8.12
N LEU A 120 0.61 1.89 -8.36
CA LEU A 120 -0.71 1.40 -8.03
C LEU A 120 -1.06 0.12 -8.82
N ARG A 121 -0.75 0.08 -10.12
CA ARG A 121 -0.91 -1.11 -10.97
C ARG A 121 -0.05 -2.28 -10.46
N ASP A 122 1.21 -2.01 -10.16
CA ASP A 122 2.14 -3.05 -9.72
C ASP A 122 1.72 -3.61 -8.36
N PHE A 123 1.40 -2.74 -7.41
CA PHE A 123 0.89 -3.16 -6.09
C PHE A 123 -0.39 -3.99 -6.17
N ALA A 124 -1.32 -3.61 -7.05
CA ALA A 124 -2.59 -4.32 -7.23
C ALA A 124 -2.45 -5.72 -7.87
N ARG A 125 -1.25 -6.12 -8.29
CA ARG A 125 -0.98 -7.51 -8.71
C ARG A 125 -0.94 -8.48 -7.52
N SER A 126 -0.61 -8.00 -6.33
CA SER A 126 -0.75 -8.77 -5.09
C SER A 126 -2.23 -8.86 -4.70
N PRO A 127 -2.82 -10.07 -4.51
CA PRO A 127 -4.20 -10.19 -4.07
C PRO A 127 -4.49 -9.46 -2.76
N HIS A 128 -3.62 -9.62 -1.77
CA HIS A 128 -3.71 -8.90 -0.50
C HIS A 128 -3.54 -7.39 -0.67
N GLY A 129 -2.58 -6.95 -1.51
CA GLY A 129 -2.42 -5.54 -1.85
C GLY A 129 -3.71 -4.94 -2.43
N ARG A 130 -4.33 -5.64 -3.38
CA ARG A 130 -5.57 -5.19 -4.02
C ARG A 130 -6.78 -5.22 -3.09
N TYR A 131 -6.99 -6.32 -2.37
CA TYR A 131 -8.26 -6.54 -1.67
C TYR A 131 -8.27 -6.06 -0.24
N ASP A 132 -7.14 -6.21 0.46
CA ASP A 132 -7.02 -5.86 1.87
C ASP A 132 -6.51 -4.42 2.03
N PHE A 133 -5.56 -3.97 1.21
CA PHE A 133 -4.98 -2.64 1.38
C PHE A 133 -5.66 -1.59 0.51
N LEU A 134 -5.81 -1.80 -0.81
CA LEU A 134 -6.54 -0.84 -1.64
C LEU A 134 -8.07 -0.94 -1.49
N GLY A 135 -8.59 -2.17 -1.35
CA GLY A 135 -10.02 -2.41 -1.20
C GLY A 135 -10.59 -1.92 0.13
N VAL A 136 -9.75 -1.85 1.17
CA VAL A 136 -10.12 -1.35 2.49
C VAL A 136 -9.01 -0.42 3.00
N CYS A 137 -9.17 0.90 2.86
CA CYS A 137 -8.10 1.86 3.12
C CYS A 137 -8.55 3.08 3.93
N PRO A 138 -7.61 3.81 4.56
CA PRO A 138 -7.91 5.11 5.15
C PRO A 138 -8.31 6.16 4.10
N ALA A 139 -9.13 7.14 4.50
CA ALA A 139 -9.66 8.18 3.58
C ALA A 139 -8.59 8.90 2.73
N PRO A 140 -7.43 9.33 3.28
CA PRO A 140 -6.40 9.99 2.47
C PRO A 140 -5.88 9.13 1.32
N VAL A 141 -5.87 7.80 1.49
CA VAL A 141 -5.43 6.87 0.44
C VAL A 141 -6.52 6.72 -0.62
N ALA A 142 -7.79 6.61 -0.20
CA ALA A 142 -8.92 6.56 -1.12
C ALA A 142 -8.98 7.79 -2.03
N GLU A 143 -8.78 8.98 -1.43
CA GLU A 143 -8.72 10.26 -2.14
C GLU A 143 -7.55 10.31 -3.13
N ALA A 144 -6.35 9.92 -2.70
CA ALA A 144 -5.18 9.88 -3.56
C ALA A 144 -5.36 8.92 -4.75
N VAL A 145 -5.90 7.73 -4.51
CA VAL A 145 -6.20 6.75 -5.58
C VAL A 145 -7.22 7.33 -6.57
N ALA A 146 -8.28 7.98 -6.08
CA ALA A 146 -9.28 8.61 -6.95
C ALA A 146 -8.67 9.74 -7.82
N ASP A 147 -7.81 10.59 -7.23
CA ASP A 147 -7.11 11.66 -7.96
C ASP A 147 -6.16 11.10 -9.04
N ILE A 148 -5.37 10.06 -8.71
CA ILE A 148 -4.50 9.37 -9.67
C ILE A 148 -5.32 8.83 -10.85
N VAL A 149 -6.44 8.16 -10.57
CA VAL A 149 -7.30 7.59 -11.61
C VAL A 149 -7.91 8.68 -12.48
N ALA A 150 -8.39 9.78 -11.88
CA ALA A 150 -8.97 10.89 -12.61
C ALA A 150 -7.97 11.57 -13.54
N ARG A 151 -6.70 11.73 -13.12
CA ARG A 151 -5.66 12.39 -13.92
C ARG A 151 -5.07 11.52 -15.01
N THR A 152 -5.00 10.20 -14.79
CA THR A 152 -4.30 9.27 -15.70
C THR A 152 -5.24 8.43 -16.57
N GLY A 153 -6.55 8.44 -16.29
CA GLY A 153 -7.52 7.57 -16.96
C GLY A 153 -7.26 6.09 -16.69
N LEU A 154 -6.67 5.77 -15.53
CA LEU A 154 -6.30 4.40 -15.17
C LEU A 154 -7.51 3.46 -15.22
N SER A 155 -7.44 2.45 -16.10
CA SER A 155 -8.55 1.52 -16.32
C SER A 155 -8.77 0.56 -15.16
N GLY A 156 -10.03 0.13 -14.97
CA GLY A 156 -10.43 -0.81 -13.93
C GLY A 156 -11.21 -0.15 -12.78
N ASN A 157 -11.71 -0.97 -11.85
CA ASN A 157 -12.37 -0.48 -10.65
C ASN A 157 -11.37 -0.28 -9.52
N TRP A 158 -11.09 0.99 -9.21
CA TRP A 158 -10.16 1.42 -8.16
C TRP A 158 -10.87 1.99 -6.93
N ARG A 159 -12.20 1.96 -6.90
CA ARG A 159 -12.96 2.45 -5.75
C ARG A 159 -12.79 1.45 -4.59
N PRO A 160 -12.42 1.92 -3.38
CA PRO A 160 -12.36 1.05 -2.22
C PRO A 160 -13.76 0.53 -1.88
N ARG A 161 -13.83 -0.71 -1.40
CA ARG A 161 -15.07 -1.31 -0.88
C ARG A 161 -15.46 -0.70 0.47
N ARG A 162 -14.47 -0.31 1.27
CA ARG A 162 -14.68 0.30 2.59
C ARG A 162 -13.57 1.31 2.88
N VAL A 163 -13.95 2.51 3.31
CA VAL A 163 -13.00 3.53 3.78
C VAL A 163 -12.99 3.51 5.30
N VAL A 164 -11.88 3.10 5.92
CA VAL A 164 -11.79 2.88 7.36
C VAL A 164 -10.34 2.97 7.85
N GLY A 165 -10.18 3.33 9.13
CA GLY A 165 -8.88 3.43 9.78
C GLY A 165 -8.20 4.79 9.53
N ARG A 166 -6.95 4.89 10.00
CA ARG A 166 -6.14 6.12 9.94
C ARG A 166 -4.69 5.76 9.64
N LEU A 167 -3.98 6.68 8.98
CA LEU A 167 -2.53 6.57 8.81
C LEU A 167 -1.79 7.01 10.10
N PRO A 168 -0.62 6.46 10.41
CA PRO A 168 -0.05 5.23 9.84
C PRO A 168 -0.81 3.99 10.28
N ILE A 169 -0.87 2.98 9.41
CA ILE A 169 -1.44 1.66 9.72
C ILE A 169 -0.46 0.77 10.49
N ALA A 170 0.85 0.97 10.32
CA ALA A 170 1.83 0.21 11.08
C ALA A 170 1.79 0.64 12.55
N ARG A 171 1.42 -0.30 13.42
CA ARG A 171 1.33 -0.10 14.86
C ARG A 171 1.99 -1.28 15.58
N PRO A 172 2.61 -1.03 16.74
CA PRO A 172 3.14 -2.11 17.56
C PRO A 172 1.99 -2.99 18.04
N VAL A 173 2.26 -4.30 18.14
CA VAL A 173 1.34 -5.23 18.77
C VAL A 173 1.20 -4.86 20.25
N ARG A 174 -0.05 -4.68 20.70
CA ARG A 174 -0.36 -4.32 22.09
C ARG A 174 -1.58 -5.07 22.59
N GLY A 175 -1.39 -5.77 23.70
CA GLY A 175 -2.44 -6.54 24.36
C GLY A 175 -2.77 -7.86 23.65
N THR A 176 -3.74 -8.55 24.22
CA THR A 176 -4.16 -9.89 23.80
C THR A 176 -5.68 -9.94 23.73
N VAL A 177 -6.23 -10.62 22.73
CA VAL A 177 -7.66 -10.89 22.57
C VAL A 177 -7.90 -12.38 22.31
N THR A 178 -9.12 -12.85 22.51
CA THR A 178 -9.53 -14.20 22.10
C THR A 178 -9.85 -14.26 20.61
N ASP A 179 -9.81 -15.46 20.01
CA ASP A 179 -10.26 -15.66 18.62
C ASP A 179 -11.75 -15.26 18.47
N SER A 180 -12.58 -15.61 19.45
CA SER A 180 -13.99 -15.22 19.50
C SER A 180 -14.19 -13.70 19.53
N THR A 181 -13.40 -12.96 20.31
CA THR A 181 -13.45 -11.50 20.36
C THR A 181 -13.03 -10.89 19.02
N ALA A 182 -11.95 -11.40 18.41
CA ALA A 182 -11.47 -10.93 17.11
C ALA A 182 -12.52 -11.14 16.01
N ARG A 183 -13.17 -12.31 15.97
CA ARG A 183 -14.26 -12.60 15.01
C ARG A 183 -15.51 -11.76 15.27
N GLY A 184 -15.95 -11.69 16.52
CA GLY A 184 -17.14 -10.91 16.91
C GLY A 184 -16.96 -9.41 16.64
N GLY A 185 -15.73 -8.92 16.67
CA GLY A 185 -15.36 -7.54 16.36
C GLY A 185 -15.01 -7.26 14.89
N ASP A 186 -15.17 -8.23 13.97
CA ASP A 186 -14.80 -8.08 12.54
C ASP A 186 -13.34 -7.62 12.35
N MET A 187 -12.41 -8.13 13.18
CA MET A 187 -10.99 -7.80 13.09
C MET A 187 -10.32 -8.61 11.95
N GLN A 188 -9.36 -7.98 11.28
CA GLN A 188 -8.55 -8.65 10.26
C GLN A 188 -7.50 -9.53 10.94
N PHE A 189 -7.54 -10.84 10.72
CA PHE A 189 -6.48 -11.74 11.20
C PHE A 189 -5.19 -11.51 10.41
N LEU A 190 -4.06 -11.60 11.11
CA LEU A 190 -2.71 -11.60 10.53
C LEU A 190 -1.95 -12.86 10.91
N ASP A 191 -1.20 -13.42 9.97
CA ASP A 191 -0.35 -14.58 10.16
C ASP A 191 0.90 -14.29 11.02
N GLY A 192 1.80 -15.27 11.16
CA GLY A 192 3.04 -15.12 11.92
C GLY A 192 4.03 -14.09 11.35
N ALA A 193 3.84 -13.67 10.10
CA ALA A 193 4.65 -12.66 9.43
C ALA A 193 3.99 -11.27 9.44
N GLY A 194 2.78 -11.14 10.00
CA GLY A 194 2.03 -9.88 10.05
C GLY A 194 1.28 -9.57 8.75
N ILE A 195 1.04 -10.57 7.90
CA ILE A 195 0.30 -10.45 6.63
C ILE A 195 -1.17 -10.83 6.84
N PRO A 196 -2.14 -10.13 6.21
CA PRO A 196 -3.55 -10.51 6.28
C PRO A 196 -3.80 -11.97 5.92
N ALA A 197 -4.57 -12.67 6.73
CA ALA A 197 -4.91 -14.08 6.53
C ALA A 197 -6.34 -14.36 7.03
N GLY A 198 -6.92 -15.51 6.66
CA GLY A 198 -8.25 -15.92 7.13
C GLY A 198 -8.27 -16.38 8.60
N ASN A 199 -7.11 -16.76 9.13
CA ASN A 199 -6.83 -17.04 10.53
C ASN A 199 -5.38 -16.61 10.83
N GLY A 200 -5.05 -16.38 12.10
CA GLY A 200 -3.81 -15.66 12.39
C GLY A 200 -3.40 -15.69 13.86
N PHE A 201 -2.13 -15.39 14.13
CA PHE A 201 -1.59 -15.23 15.50
C PHE A 201 -1.88 -13.84 16.05
N TYR A 202 -2.26 -12.92 15.18
CA TYR A 202 -2.58 -11.55 15.51
C TYR A 202 -3.94 -11.15 14.92
N ALA A 203 -4.53 -10.12 15.50
CA ALA A 203 -5.76 -9.50 15.01
C ALA A 203 -5.55 -7.99 14.88
N TRP A 204 -5.89 -7.43 13.73
CA TRP A 204 -5.84 -6.01 13.43
C TRP A 204 -7.25 -5.43 13.41
N ASP A 205 -7.54 -4.62 14.42
CA ASP A 205 -8.73 -3.76 14.46
C ASP A 205 -8.49 -2.56 13.55
N ARG A 206 -8.96 -2.65 12.31
CA ARG A 206 -8.79 -1.62 11.28
C ARG A 206 -9.33 -0.24 11.69
N PRO A 207 -10.57 -0.12 12.21
CA PRO A 207 -11.08 1.16 12.73
C PRO A 207 -10.14 1.87 13.71
N SER A 208 -9.63 1.16 14.73
CA SER A 208 -8.76 1.78 15.75
C SER A 208 -7.28 1.77 15.37
N GLY A 209 -6.89 0.96 14.39
CA GLY A 209 -5.51 0.70 13.99
C GLY A 209 -4.75 -0.22 14.95
N ARG A 210 -5.38 -0.73 16.02
CA ARG A 210 -4.70 -1.54 17.03
C ARG A 210 -4.45 -2.96 16.54
N ILE A 211 -3.30 -3.50 16.90
CA ILE A 211 -2.94 -4.89 16.60
C ILE A 211 -2.77 -5.63 17.91
N TYR A 212 -3.43 -6.78 18.04
CA TYR A 212 -3.48 -7.61 19.23
C TYR A 212 -2.86 -8.97 18.94
N ARG A 213 -2.27 -9.62 19.96
CA ARG A 213 -2.00 -11.06 19.90
C ARG A 213 -3.29 -11.83 20.15
N ILE A 214 -3.43 -12.98 19.50
CA ILE A 214 -4.53 -13.91 19.79
C ILE A 214 -4.08 -14.88 20.88
N SER A 215 -4.89 -15.03 21.93
CA SER A 215 -4.61 -15.94 23.05
C SER A 215 -4.51 -17.39 22.57
N LEU A 216 -3.40 -18.06 22.91
CA LEU A 216 -3.15 -19.45 22.55
C LEU A 216 -4.14 -20.43 23.17
N HIS A 217 -4.71 -20.11 24.33
CA HIS A 217 -5.69 -20.95 25.03
C HIS A 217 -6.97 -21.19 24.21
N ASP A 218 -7.30 -20.28 23.28
CA ASP A 218 -8.48 -20.39 22.42
C ASP A 218 -8.19 -20.98 21.04
N ARG A 219 -6.92 -21.30 20.74
CA ARG A 219 -6.61 -22.02 19.52
C ARG A 219 -6.94 -23.48 19.72
N LYS A 220 -8.10 -23.89 19.21
CA LYS A 220 -8.29 -25.28 18.76
C LYS A 220 -7.24 -25.52 17.69
N LEU A 221 -6.10 -26.09 18.10
CA LEU A 221 -5.15 -26.68 17.17
C LEU A 221 -5.92 -27.76 16.44
N PHE A 222 -6.41 -27.45 15.23
CA PHE A 222 -6.85 -28.47 14.30
C PHE A 222 -5.60 -29.21 13.85
N PHE A 223 -5.17 -30.15 14.69
CA PHE A 223 -4.23 -31.19 14.29
C PHE A 223 -4.97 -32.02 13.25
N ILE A 224 -4.62 -31.85 11.98
CA ILE A 224 -4.96 -32.82 10.94
C ILE A 224 -3.82 -33.83 10.98
N PRO A 225 -3.99 -35.05 11.52
CA PRO A 225 -2.99 -36.09 11.36
C PRO A 225 -2.89 -36.35 9.86
N GLY A 226 -1.69 -36.24 9.30
CA GLY A 226 -1.43 -36.55 7.91
C GLY A 226 -1.67 -38.04 7.63
N PHE A 227 -2.27 -38.27 6.46
CA PHE A 227 -2.26 -39.44 5.58
C PHE A 227 -2.01 -40.83 6.18
#